data_AF-A0AAV3B349-F1
#
_entry.id   AF-A0AAV3B349-F1
#
_cell.length_a   1.000
_cell.length_b   1.000
_cell.length_c   1.000
_cell.angle_alpha   90.00
_cell.angle_beta   90.00
_cell.angle_gamma   90.00
#
_symmetry.space_group_name_H-M   'P 1'
#
loop_
_entity.id
_entity.type
_entity.pdbx_description
1 polymer ?
#
loop_
_entity_poly.entity_id
_entity_poly.type
_entity_poly.pdbx_seq_one_letter_code
_entity_poly.pdbx_strand_id
1 'polypeptide(L)'
;MVSQEPDGNFLVKVGFLKILHKYEITFTLPLNQKLGKNICAVPLPNLNLKVTNITAVLEGHSIKCEYTAHKEGVLKEEMILTSETDDKTFVKVVMQTRVLDRHHGTPMLLEGVRCIGAEPEYDSEQSDWHGFD
;
A
#
# COMPACT_ATOMS: atom_id res chain seq x y z
N MET A 1 8.11 6.08 5.43
CA MET A 1 9.28 6.89 5.01
C MET A 1 9.29 6.98 3.49
N VAL A 2 9.38 8.18 2.93
CA VAL A 2 9.41 8.43 1.49
C VAL A 2 10.82 8.83 1.06
N SER A 3 11.31 8.29 -0.04
CA SER A 3 12.60 8.61 -0.65
C SER A 3 12.44 8.75 -2.15
N GLN A 4 13.11 9.75 -2.74
CA GLN A 4 13.14 9.92 -4.20
C GLN A 4 14.36 9.18 -4.76
N GLU A 5 14.13 8.35 -5.77
CA GLU A 5 15.14 7.59 -6.49
C GLU A 5 15.76 8.44 -7.62
N PRO A 6 16.97 8.10 -8.12
CA PRO A 6 17.69 8.89 -9.12
C PRO A 6 16.94 9.07 -10.45
N ASP A 7 16.03 8.15 -10.78
CA ASP A 7 15.17 8.20 -11.97
C ASP A 7 13.94 9.11 -11.80
N GLY A 8 13.76 9.68 -10.60
CA GLY A 8 12.65 10.54 -10.23
C GLY A 8 11.44 9.79 -9.68
N ASN A 9 11.49 8.46 -9.58
CA ASN A 9 10.48 7.64 -8.93
C ASN A 9 10.61 7.72 -7.40
N PHE A 10 9.63 7.16 -6.69
CA PHE A 10 9.61 7.19 -5.23
C PHE A 10 9.62 5.79 -4.63
N LEU A 11 10.37 5.63 -3.55
CA LEU A 11 10.32 4.48 -2.66
C LEU A 11 9.60 4.88 -1.37
N VAL A 12 8.55 4.13 -1.00
CA VAL A 12 7.81 4.31 0.25
C VAL A 12 8.00 3.08 1.11
N LYS A 13 8.71 3.23 2.23
CA LYS A 13 8.84 2.17 3.25
C LYS A 13 7.70 2.29 4.25
N VAL A 14 7.04 1.16 4.56
CA VAL A 14 5.89 1.09 5.47
C VAL A 14 6.16 0.30 6.76
N GLY A 15 7.29 -0.42 6.81
CA GLY A 15 7.75 -1.14 8.01
C GLY A 15 7.48 -2.64 7.95
N PHE A 16 7.21 -3.23 9.13
CA PHE A 16 6.88 -4.64 9.32
C PHE A 16 5.36 -4.80 9.51
N LEU A 17 4.69 -5.43 8.55
CA LEU A 17 3.24 -5.68 8.57
C LEU A 17 2.96 -7.12 9.02
N LYS A 18 1.75 -7.38 9.51
CA LYS A 18 1.24 -8.73 9.76
C LYS A 18 0.51 -9.27 8.54
N ILE A 19 0.74 -10.54 8.18
CA ILE A 19 -0.02 -11.23 7.14
C ILE A 19 -1.53 -11.28 7.48
N LEU A 20 -2.39 -11.34 6.46
CA LEU A 20 -3.85 -11.34 6.55
C LEU A 20 -4.44 -10.11 7.26
N HIS A 21 -3.70 -9.01 7.28
CA HIS A 21 -4.20 -7.74 7.81
C HIS A 21 -4.30 -6.70 6.70
N LYS A 22 -5.29 -5.82 6.86
CA LYS A 22 -5.51 -4.66 6.02
C LYS A 22 -4.98 -3.41 6.70
N TYR A 23 -4.27 -2.59 5.94
CA TYR A 23 -3.64 -1.37 6.40
C TYR A 23 -4.14 -0.17 5.60
N GLU A 24 -4.41 0.92 6.30
CA GLU A 24 -4.45 2.25 5.69
C GLU A 24 -3.04 2.84 5.78
N ILE A 25 -2.54 3.35 4.65
CA ILE A 25 -1.20 3.92 4.53
C ILE A 25 -1.35 5.32 3.95
N THR A 26 -0.82 6.31 4.66
CA THR A 26 -0.78 7.71 4.24
C THR A 26 0.67 8.19 4.16
N PHE A 27 1.05 8.83 3.06
CA PHE A 27 2.36 9.42 2.89
C PHE A 27 2.29 10.65 1.98
N THR A 28 3.25 11.56 2.15
CA THR A 28 3.36 12.76 1.31
C THR A 28 4.48 12.59 0.30
N LEU A 29 4.15 12.72 -0.98
CA LEU A 29 5.14 12.87 -2.03
C LEU A 29 5.52 14.35 -2.16
N PRO A 30 6.82 14.68 -2.24
CA PRO A 30 7.25 16.04 -2.45
C PRO A 30 6.80 16.54 -3.82
N LEU A 31 6.68 17.86 -3.95
CA LEU A 31 6.27 18.50 -5.19
C LEU A 31 7.16 18.06 -6.36
N ASN A 32 6.56 17.37 -7.33
CA ASN A 32 7.26 16.94 -8.54
C ASN A 32 6.80 17.81 -9.71
N GLN A 33 7.70 18.62 -10.26
CA GLN A 33 7.41 19.53 -11.36
C GLN A 33 6.81 18.83 -12.60
N LYS A 34 7.09 17.53 -12.79
CA LYS A 34 6.57 16.76 -13.92
C LYS A 34 5.06 16.55 -13.84
N LEU A 35 4.50 16.23 -12.68
CA LEU A 35 3.09 15.84 -12.56
C LEU A 35 2.13 17.03 -12.47
N GLY A 36 2.64 18.22 -12.13
CA GLY A 36 1.81 19.39 -11.91
C GLY A 36 0.98 19.32 -10.61
N LYS A 37 -0.09 20.12 -10.54
CA LYS A 37 -0.88 20.31 -9.31
C LYS A 37 -1.92 19.21 -9.07
N ASN A 38 -2.56 18.72 -10.13
CA ASN A 38 -3.62 17.72 -10.05
C ASN A 38 -3.12 16.41 -10.63
N ILE A 39 -3.18 15.35 -9.83
CA ILE A 39 -2.67 14.04 -10.20
C ILE A 39 -3.71 12.97 -9.84
N CYS A 40 -3.72 11.89 -10.60
CA CYS A 40 -4.57 10.73 -10.37
C CYS A 40 -3.75 9.44 -10.36
N ALA A 41 -4.26 8.41 -9.68
CA ALA A 41 -3.68 7.08 -9.74
C ALA A 41 -4.18 6.36 -10.98
N VAL A 42 -3.27 5.76 -11.74
CA VAL A 42 -3.63 4.88 -12.85
C VAL A 42 -4.27 3.61 -12.26
N PRO A 43 -5.46 3.21 -12.71
CA PRO A 43 -6.07 1.95 -12.27
C PRO A 43 -5.18 0.77 -12.70
N LEU A 44 -4.58 0.08 -11.72
CA LEU A 44 -3.83 -1.16 -11.95
C LEU A 44 -4.65 -2.36 -11.44
N PRO A 45 -4.50 -3.54 -12.06
CA PRO A 45 -5.12 -4.78 -11.57
C PRO A 45 -4.38 -5.32 -10.32
N ASN A 46 -4.05 -4.44 -9.37
CA ASN A 46 -3.45 -4.83 -8.09
C ASN A 46 -4.58 -5.02 -7.07
N LEU A 47 -4.85 -6.29 -6.74
CA LEU A 47 -5.92 -6.64 -5.79
C LEU A 47 -5.57 -6.22 -4.36
N ASN A 48 -4.29 -6.07 -4.05
CA ASN A 48 -3.81 -5.91 -2.68
C ASN A 48 -3.47 -4.46 -2.35
N LEU A 49 -3.24 -3.59 -3.33
CA LEU A 49 -2.90 -2.19 -3.14
C LEU A 49 -3.88 -1.30 -3.89
N LYS A 50 -4.61 -0.46 -3.17
CA LYS A 50 -5.61 0.45 -3.74
C LYS A 50 -5.39 1.88 -3.27
N VAL A 51 -5.14 2.80 -4.19
CA VAL A 51 -5.16 4.23 -3.87
C VAL A 51 -6.61 4.65 -3.65
N THR A 52 -6.90 5.23 -2.48
CA THR A 52 -8.26 5.62 -2.08
C THR A 52 -8.46 7.12 -2.09
N ASN A 53 -7.41 7.90 -1.87
CA ASN A 53 -7.49 9.35 -1.95
C ASN A 53 -6.14 9.97 -2.33
N ILE A 54 -6.20 11.07 -3.08
CA ILE A 54 -5.06 11.93 -3.38
C ILE A 54 -5.47 13.36 -3.07
N THR A 55 -4.68 14.06 -2.26
CA THR A 55 -4.99 15.44 -1.86
C THR A 55 -3.75 16.30 -2.03
N ALA A 56 -3.88 17.39 -2.79
CA ALA A 56 -2.82 18.39 -2.90
C ALA A 56 -2.64 19.11 -1.55
N VAL A 57 -1.38 19.20 -1.10
CA VAL A 57 -0.98 19.86 0.15
C VAL A 57 0.17 20.83 -0.15
N LEU A 58 0.55 21.67 0.82
CA LEU A 58 1.61 22.67 0.62
C LEU A 58 2.95 22.04 0.23
N GLU A 59 3.26 20.86 0.76
CA GLU A 59 4.53 20.14 0.57
C GLU A 59 4.53 19.24 -0.69
N GLY A 60 3.39 19.10 -1.37
CA GLY A 60 3.23 18.22 -2.53
C GLY A 60 1.87 17.52 -2.55
N HIS A 61 1.86 16.19 -2.53
CA HIS A 61 0.64 15.38 -2.61
C HIS A 61 0.57 14.37 -1.48
N SER A 62 -0.48 14.45 -0.67
CA SER A 62 -0.82 13.44 0.32
C SER A 62 -1.56 12.30 -0.38
N ILE A 63 -0.94 11.12 -0.38
CA ILE A 63 -1.50 9.89 -0.95
C ILE A 63 -2.01 9.03 0.20
N LYS A 64 -3.24 8.55 0.07
CA LYS A 64 -3.82 7.54 0.94
C LYS A 64 -4.13 6.28 0.13
N CYS A 65 -3.69 5.14 0.62
CA CYS A 65 -3.99 3.85 0.03
C CYS A 65 -4.35 2.81 1.09
N GLU A 66 -5.04 1.77 0.64
CA GLU A 66 -5.30 0.56 1.40
C GLU A 66 -4.40 -0.57 0.89
N TYR A 67 -3.83 -1.34 1.81
CA TYR A 67 -3.00 -2.51 1.49
C TYR A 67 -3.41 -3.75 2.27
N THR A 68 -3.60 -4.88 1.58
CA THR A 68 -3.76 -6.21 2.19
C THR A 68 -2.43 -6.96 2.14
N ALA A 69 -1.89 -7.29 3.32
CA ALA A 69 -0.67 -8.06 3.46
C ALA A 69 -0.96 -9.56 3.23
N HIS A 70 -0.79 -10.02 2.00
CA HIS A 70 -1.25 -11.34 1.56
C HIS A 70 -0.15 -12.41 1.45
N LYS A 71 1.13 -12.02 1.55
CA LYS A 71 2.26 -12.93 1.36
C LYS A 71 3.39 -12.57 2.31
N GLU A 72 3.99 -13.56 2.98
CA GLU A 72 5.14 -13.35 3.85
C GLU A 72 6.39 -12.91 3.06
N GLY A 73 7.25 -12.11 3.70
CA GLY A 73 8.57 -11.74 3.19
C GLY A 73 8.69 -10.25 2.87
N VAL A 74 9.76 -9.88 2.15
CA VAL A 74 9.95 -8.50 1.69
C VAL A 74 9.21 -8.33 0.37
N LEU A 75 8.16 -7.51 0.37
CA LEU A 75 7.34 -7.23 -0.81
C LEU A 75 7.57 -5.82 -1.32
N LYS A 76 7.38 -5.67 -2.64
CA LYS A 76 7.37 -4.39 -3.34
C LYS A 76 6.12 -4.34 -4.20
N GLU A 77 5.27 -3.36 -3.93
CA GLU A 77 4.05 -3.10 -4.70
C GLU A 77 4.22 -1.79 -5.46
N GLU A 78 3.78 -1.75 -6.71
CA GLU A 78 3.89 -0.56 -7.54
C GLU A 78 2.53 0.13 -7.70
N MET A 79 2.55 1.46 -7.68
CA MET A 79 1.45 2.31 -8.16
C MET A 79 2.02 3.37 -9.11
N ILE A 80 1.23 3.76 -10.10
CA ILE A 80 1.60 4.80 -11.07
C ILE A 80 0.68 6.00 -10.83
N LEU A 81 1.28 7.17 -10.67
CA LEU A 81 0.55 8.45 -10.60
C LEU A 81 0.83 9.23 -11.88
N THR A 82 -0.20 9.86 -12.43
CA THR A 82 -0.10 10.66 -13.66
C THR A 82 -0.79 12.01 -13.47
N SER A 83 -0.43 12.98 -14.32
CA SER A 83 -1.12 14.26 -14.35
C SER A 83 -2.54 14.08 -14.89
N GLU A 84 -3.52 14.76 -14.32
CA GLU A 84 -4.88 14.76 -14.89
C GLU A 84 -4.93 15.41 -16.29
N THR A 85 -3.95 16.26 -16.62
CA THR A 85 -3.90 17.01 -17.87
C THR A 85 -2.93 16.43 -18.92
N ASP A 86 -2.07 15.48 -18.53
CA ASP A 86 -1.08 14.86 -19.41
C ASP A 86 -0.77 13.43 -18.96
N ASP A 87 -1.34 12.46 -19.64
CA ASP A 87 -1.18 11.03 -19.39
C ASP A 87 0.20 10.49 -19.77
N LYS A 88 0.97 11.25 -20.57
CA LYS A 88 2.35 10.89 -20.95
C LYS A 88 3.34 11.12 -19.81
N THR A 89 2.96 11.96 -18.86
CA THR A 89 3.79 12.25 -17.69
C THR A 89 3.31 11.44 -16.50
N PHE A 90 4.18 10.56 -16.00
CA PHE A 90 3.89 9.71 -14.87
C PHE A 90 5.09 9.59 -13.93
N VAL A 91 4.80 9.22 -12.69
CA VAL A 91 5.79 8.77 -11.71
C VAL A 91 5.38 7.41 -11.19
N LYS A 92 6.37 6.55 -10.97
CA LYS A 92 6.18 5.30 -10.25
C LYS A 92 6.46 5.50 -8.77
N VAL A 93 5.61 4.93 -7.93
CA VAL A 93 5.81 4.83 -6.50
C VAL A 93 5.86 3.36 -6.13
N VAL A 94 6.97 2.94 -5.54
CA VAL A 94 7.20 1.58 -5.07
C VAL A 94 7.01 1.55 -3.55
N MET A 95 5.97 0.86 -3.09
CA MET A 95 5.75 0.60 -1.67
C MET A 95 6.52 -0.65 -1.27
N GLN A 96 7.53 -0.51 -0.41
CA GLN A 96 8.29 -1.60 0.17
C GLN A 96 7.83 -1.90 1.60
N THR A 97 7.55 -3.17 1.85
CA THR A 97 7.14 -3.68 3.16
C THR A 97 7.83 -5.00 3.46
N ARG A 98 7.94 -5.37 4.74
CA ARG A 98 8.18 -6.76 5.13
C ARG A 98 6.96 -7.29 5.86
N VAL A 99 6.35 -8.32 5.32
CA VAL A 99 5.21 -9.01 5.92
C VAL A 99 5.75 -10.13 6.80
N LEU A 100 5.33 -10.11 8.06
CA LEU A 100 5.61 -11.12 9.07
C LEU A 100 4.51 -12.19 9.03
N ASP A 101 4.93 -13.44 9.23
CA ASP A 101 4.03 -14.55 9.48
C ASP A 101 3.14 -14.28 10.72
N ARG A 102 2.01 -14.99 10.79
CA ARG A 102 1.04 -14.93 11.89
C ARG A 102 1.66 -15.17 13.26
N HIS A 103 2.58 -16.12 13.40
CA HIS A 103 3.17 -16.48 14.68
C HIS A 103 4.48 -15.73 14.97
N HIS A 104 4.95 -14.91 14.02
CA HIS A 104 6.24 -14.24 14.13
C HIS A 104 6.10 -12.74 14.39
N GLY A 105 6.72 -12.29 15.48
CA GLY A 105 6.99 -10.89 15.77
C GLY A 105 5.76 -10.02 15.97
N THR A 106 6.03 -8.81 16.46
CA THR A 106 5.04 -7.74 16.54
C THR A 106 5.26 -6.80 15.35
N PRO A 107 4.20 -6.37 14.64
CA PRO A 107 4.31 -5.37 13.59
C PRO A 107 5.05 -4.12 14.06
N MET A 108 5.86 -3.54 13.19
CA MET A 108 6.53 -2.27 13.41
C MET A 108 6.11 -1.34 12.28
N LEU A 109 5.01 -0.64 12.52
CA LEU A 109 4.42 0.26 11.55
C LEU A 109 5.21 1.57 11.53
N LEU A 110 5.55 2.04 10.35
CA LEU A 110 6.11 3.38 10.21
C LEU A 110 5.00 4.44 10.30
N GLU A 111 5.41 5.69 10.45
CA GLU A 111 4.49 6.83 10.46
C GLU A 111 3.55 6.81 9.24
N GLY A 112 2.28 7.12 9.48
CA GLY A 112 1.23 7.12 8.47
C GLY A 112 0.65 5.74 8.15
N VAL A 113 1.11 4.67 8.81
CA VAL A 113 0.61 3.30 8.60
C VAL A 113 -0.26 2.87 9.78
N ARG A 114 -1.49 2.45 9.50
CA ARG A 114 -2.46 2.01 10.50
C ARG A 114 -3.09 0.69 10.10
N CYS A 115 -3.11 -0.29 10.99
CA CYS A 115 -3.93 -1.48 10.81
C CYS A 115 -5.43 -1.12 10.94
N ILE A 116 -6.22 -1.49 9.95
CA ILE A 116 -7.67 -1.21 9.89
C ILE A 116 -8.52 -2.48 9.96
N GLY A 117 -7.90 -3.66 10.01
CA GLY A 117 -8.60 -4.93 10.21
C GLY A 117 -7.72 -6.14 9.93
N ALA A 118 -8.21 -7.30 10.34
CA ALA A 118 -7.71 -8.61 9.94
C ALA A 118 -8.75 -9.27 9.04
N GLU A 119 -8.32 -9.95 7.99
CA GLU A 119 -9.20 -10.81 7.22
C GLU A 119 -9.56 -12.04 8.06
N PRO A 120 -10.84 -12.43 8.10
CA PRO A 120 -11.26 -13.59 8.87
C PRO A 120 -10.61 -14.83 8.27
N GLU A 121 -9.95 -15.61 9.12
CA GLU A 121 -9.51 -16.93 8.75
C GLU A 121 -10.72 -17.86 8.77
N TYR A 122 -10.95 -18.54 7.65
CA TYR A 122 -11.75 -19.74 7.68
C TYR A 122 -10.88 -20.81 8.33
N ASP A 123 -11.02 -21.00 9.64
CA ASP A 123 -10.50 -22.18 10.33
C ASP A 123 -11.20 -23.40 9.73
N SER A 124 -10.57 -24.00 8.72
CA SER A 124 -11.01 -25.25 8.10
C SER A 124 -10.98 -26.44 9.07
N GLU A 125 -10.53 -26.24 10.31
CA GLU A 125 -10.41 -27.28 11.35
C GLU A 125 -11.64 -27.43 12.26
N GLN A 126 -12.75 -26.72 12.00
CA GLN A 126 -14.06 -27.05 12.61
C GLN A 126 -15.05 -27.50 11.54
N SER A 127 -14.78 -28.65 10.94
CA SER A 127 -15.81 -29.42 10.22
C SER A 127 -16.15 -30.66 11.03
N ASP A 128 -16.89 -30.47 12.13
CA ASP A 128 -17.59 -31.52 12.87
C ASP A 128 -18.81 -32.01 12.08
N TRP A 129 -18.63 -32.28 10.79
CA TRP A 129 -19.67 -32.87 9.94
C TRP A 129 -19.83 -34.35 10.33
N HIS A 130 -20.83 -34.63 11.16
CA HIS A 130 -21.15 -35.98 11.63
C HIS A 130 -21.95 -36.83 10.61
N GLY A 131 -21.96 -36.48 9.33
CA GLY A 131 -22.73 -37.20 8.30
C GLY A 131 -24.25 -37.26 8.61
N PHE A 132 -25.02 -37.90 7.73
CA PHE A 132 -26.40 -38.29 8.03
C PHE A 132 -26.41 -39.79 8.29
N ASP A 133 -26.96 -40.20 9.43
CA ASP A 133 -27.27 -41.58 9.81
C ASP A 133 -28.34 -42.19 8.89
#